data_AF-A0A9E0I1Z8-F1
#
_entry.id   AF-A0A9E0I1Z8-F1
#
_cell.length_a   1.000
_cell.length_b   1.000
_cell.length_c   1.000
_cell.angle_alpha   90.00
_cell.angle_beta   90.00
_cell.angle_gamma   90.00
#
_symmetry.space_group_name_H-M   'P 1'
#
loop_
_entity.id
_entity.type
_entity.pdbx_description
1 polymer ?
#
loop_
_entity_poly.entity_id
_entity_poly.type
_entity_poly.pdbx_seq_one_letter_code
_entity_poly.pdbx_strand_id
1 'polypeptide(L)'
;MSMTPREIVSELDRHIIGQNDAKRAVAIALRNRWRRQQVEDQLRGEITPKNILMIGPTGVGKTEIARRLAKLADAPFIKVEATKFTEVGYVGKDVDTIIRDLVESAVKQERTHQMQAQRARAEDAAEDRILDVLVPPPRTELGSAPAADNTARQVMRKRLREGSLDDKEIEIELNDAKTPAVEIMSPAGMEDMAEQLRGMFSQIGQQARKSRKVTVADARTQLIEEEATKLLNEDDIRAKALERAEQNGIVFIDEIDKVASRAEGNGAEVSRQGVQRDLLPLVEGTTVKTKYGMVKTDHILFIASGAFHLSKPSDLIPELQGRFPIRVELS
;
A
#
# COMPACT_ATOMS: atom_id res chain seq x y z
N MET A 1 -8.42 -11.71 -10.01
CA MET A 1 -9.89 -11.89 -10.00
C MET A 1 -10.40 -12.25 -11.38
N SER A 2 -11.38 -13.16 -11.47
CA SER A 2 -12.03 -13.61 -12.72
C SER A 2 -13.30 -12.83 -13.08
N MET A 3 -13.60 -11.73 -12.37
CA MET A 3 -14.82 -10.94 -12.57
C MET A 3 -14.97 -10.49 -14.02
N THR A 4 -16.20 -10.57 -14.51
CA THR A 4 -16.62 -10.04 -15.81
C THR A 4 -16.76 -8.51 -15.73
N PRO A 5 -16.70 -7.79 -16.87
CA PRO A 5 -16.93 -6.35 -16.88
C PRO A 5 -18.27 -5.93 -16.27
N ARG A 6 -19.32 -6.75 -16.43
CA ARG A 6 -20.65 -6.46 -15.86
C ARG A 6 -20.66 -6.56 -14.34
N GLU A 7 -19.98 -7.55 -13.77
CA GLU A 7 -19.85 -7.70 -12.32
C GLU A 7 -19.02 -6.56 -11.72
N ILE A 8 -17.94 -6.14 -12.39
CA ILE A 8 -17.13 -4.98 -11.96
C ILE A 8 -17.99 -3.71 -11.94
N VAL A 9 -18.76 -3.44 -13.01
CA VAL A 9 -19.67 -2.28 -13.05
C VAL A 9 -20.70 -2.37 -11.92
N SER A 10 -21.31 -3.53 -11.71
CA SER A 10 -22.30 -3.72 -10.64
C SER A 10 -21.72 -3.50 -9.24
N GLU A 11 -20.45 -3.85 -9.00
CA GLU A 11 -19.79 -3.56 -7.73
C GLU A 11 -19.48 -2.06 -7.59
N LEU A 12 -19.08 -1.40 -8.68
CA LEU A 12 -18.86 0.05 -8.69
C LEU A 12 -20.18 0.83 -8.50
N ASP A 13 -21.31 0.30 -8.96
CA ASP A 13 -22.64 0.90 -8.77
C ASP A 13 -23.04 1.04 -7.30
N ARG A 14 -22.49 0.22 -6.40
CA ARG A 14 -22.75 0.31 -4.95
C ARG A 14 -22.11 1.52 -4.29
N HIS A 15 -21.14 2.15 -4.95
CA HIS A 15 -20.33 3.23 -4.38
C HIS A 15 -20.33 4.50 -5.21
N ILE A 16 -20.49 4.39 -6.53
CA ILE A 16 -20.50 5.52 -7.46
C ILE A 16 -21.88 5.59 -8.09
N ILE A 17 -22.54 6.75 -8.00
CA ILE A 17 -23.83 7.00 -8.66
C ILE A 17 -23.55 7.52 -10.08
N GLY A 18 -24.23 6.96 -11.10
CA GLY A 18 -24.06 7.38 -12.49
C GLY A 18 -22.69 6.98 -13.08
N GLN A 19 -22.12 7.81 -13.97
CA GLN A 19 -20.80 7.62 -14.59
C GLN A 19 -20.62 6.26 -15.29
N ASN A 20 -21.66 5.78 -15.98
CA ASN A 20 -21.69 4.43 -16.56
C ASN A 20 -20.56 4.17 -17.55
N ASP A 21 -20.20 5.17 -18.37
CA ASP A 21 -19.13 5.01 -19.35
C ASP A 21 -17.76 4.92 -18.69
N ALA A 22 -17.51 5.71 -17.64
CA ALA A 22 -16.28 5.61 -16.85
C ALA A 22 -16.17 4.26 -16.15
N LYS A 23 -17.26 3.75 -15.56
CA LYS A 23 -17.31 2.40 -14.97
C LYS A 23 -17.01 1.30 -16.00
N ARG A 24 -17.60 1.40 -17.20
CA ARG A 24 -17.33 0.45 -18.29
C ARG A 24 -15.87 0.51 -18.74
N ALA A 25 -15.31 1.71 -18.91
CA ALA A 25 -13.93 1.90 -19.30
C ALA A 25 -12.95 1.23 -18.33
N VAL A 26 -13.12 1.48 -17.02
CA VAL A 26 -12.26 0.85 -16.00
C VAL A 26 -12.48 -0.65 -15.88
N ALA A 27 -13.72 -1.12 -16.05
CA ALA A 27 -14.04 -2.55 -16.04
C ALA A 27 -13.38 -3.30 -17.21
N ILE A 28 -13.33 -2.69 -18.39
CA ILE A 28 -12.63 -3.25 -19.56
C ILE A 28 -11.12 -3.29 -19.31
N ALA A 29 -10.53 -2.21 -18.78
CA ALA A 29 -9.11 -2.18 -18.46
C ALA A 29 -8.71 -3.29 -17.46
N LEU A 30 -9.48 -3.46 -16.38
CA LEU A 30 -9.25 -4.51 -15.41
C LEU A 30 -9.46 -5.92 -16.00
N ARG A 31 -10.48 -6.10 -16.86
CA ARG A 31 -10.71 -7.37 -17.55
C ARG A 31 -9.57 -7.71 -18.51
N ASN A 32 -9.02 -6.73 -19.21
CA ASN A 32 -7.90 -6.92 -20.11
C ASN A 32 -6.64 -7.36 -19.36
N ARG A 33 -6.43 -6.87 -18.12
CA ARG A 33 -5.36 -7.39 -17.25
C ARG A 33 -5.54 -8.88 -16.94
N TRP A 34 -6.75 -9.32 -16.59
CA TRP A 34 -7.00 -10.75 -16.39
C TRP A 34 -6.80 -11.55 -17.67
N ARG A 35 -7.27 -11.04 -18.82
CA ARG A 35 -7.07 -11.69 -20.13
C ARG A 35 -5.59 -11.86 -20.46
N ARG A 36 -4.75 -10.84 -20.20
CA ARG A 36 -3.29 -10.89 -20.38
C ARG A 36 -2.67 -12.05 -19.60
N GLN A 37 -3.12 -12.32 -18.37
CA GLN A 37 -2.63 -13.45 -17.57
C GLN A 37 -2.99 -14.83 -18.15
N GLN A 38 -4.00 -14.91 -19.02
CA GLN A 38 -4.41 -16.15 -19.69
C GLN A 38 -3.69 -16.40 -21.01
N VAL A 39 -2.88 -15.45 -21.49
CA VAL A 39 -2.11 -15.61 -22.73
C VAL A 39 -0.76 -16.26 -22.42
N GLU A 40 -0.22 -16.98 -23.39
CA GLU A 40 1.14 -17.54 -23.39
C GLU A 40 2.19 -16.48 -23.04
N ASP A 41 3.26 -16.92 -22.36
CA ASP A 41 4.26 -16.01 -21.77
C ASP A 41 4.95 -15.10 -22.80
N GLN A 42 5.17 -15.59 -24.03
CA GLN A 42 5.78 -14.82 -25.11
C GLN A 42 4.93 -13.60 -25.50
N LEU A 43 3.61 -13.78 -25.61
CA LEU A 43 2.67 -12.72 -25.96
C LEU A 43 2.32 -11.82 -24.76
N ARG A 44 2.49 -12.32 -23.53
CA ARG A 44 2.12 -11.57 -22.31
C ARG A 44 2.91 -10.27 -22.15
N GLY A 45 4.18 -10.27 -22.57
CA GLY A 45 5.05 -9.09 -22.53
C GLY A 45 4.67 -8.01 -23.55
N GLU A 46 4.12 -8.40 -24.71
CA GLU A 46 3.75 -7.47 -25.77
C GLU A 46 2.43 -6.73 -25.50
N ILE A 47 1.58 -7.29 -24.62
CA ILE A 47 0.28 -6.70 -24.28
C ILE A 47 0.47 -5.60 -23.23
N THR A 48 0.44 -4.35 -23.69
CA THR A 48 0.49 -3.17 -22.82
C THR A 48 -0.87 -2.83 -22.20
N PRO A 49 -0.89 -2.30 -20.96
CA PRO A 49 -2.11 -1.78 -20.34
C PRO A 49 -2.78 -0.72 -21.21
N LYS A 50 -4.10 -0.70 -21.21
CA LYS A 50 -4.88 0.35 -21.87
C LYS A 50 -5.15 1.45 -20.85
N ASN A 51 -4.21 2.40 -20.75
CA ASN A 51 -4.33 3.52 -19.82
C ASN A 51 -5.53 4.40 -20.15
N ILE A 52 -6.05 5.09 -19.12
CA ILE A 52 -7.35 5.78 -19.17
C ILE A 52 -7.15 7.27 -18.89
N LEU A 53 -7.74 8.13 -19.71
CA LEU A 53 -7.89 9.56 -19.46
C LEU A 53 -9.35 9.87 -19.11
N MET A 54 -9.58 10.26 -17.86
CA MET A 54 -10.87 10.72 -17.34
C MET A 54 -10.99 12.24 -17.47
N ILE A 55 -12.05 12.69 -18.13
CA ILE A 55 -12.33 14.11 -18.41
C ILE A 55 -13.62 14.48 -17.69
N GLY A 56 -13.65 15.56 -16.91
CA GLY A 56 -14.88 16.04 -16.29
C GLY A 56 -14.63 16.98 -15.12
N PRO A 57 -15.65 17.68 -14.60
CA PRO A 57 -15.47 18.65 -13.52
C PRO A 57 -15.05 17.99 -12.19
N THR A 58 -14.63 18.78 -11.22
CA THR A 58 -14.32 18.28 -9.87
C THR A 58 -15.59 17.72 -9.20
N GLY A 59 -15.42 16.75 -8.30
CA GLY A 59 -16.55 16.20 -7.53
C GLY A 59 -17.40 15.12 -8.23
N VAL A 60 -17.25 14.87 -9.53
CA VAL A 60 -18.05 13.85 -10.27
C VAL A 60 -17.63 12.39 -10.01
N GLY A 61 -16.66 12.15 -9.13
CA GLY A 61 -16.25 10.80 -8.72
C GLY A 61 -15.07 10.17 -9.48
N LYS A 62 -14.30 10.93 -10.28
CA LYS A 62 -13.09 10.44 -10.99
C LYS A 62 -12.14 9.63 -10.08
N THR A 63 -11.72 10.25 -8.97
CA THR A 63 -10.82 9.61 -8.00
C THR A 63 -11.47 8.43 -7.29
N GLU A 64 -12.79 8.49 -7.03
CA GLU A 64 -13.50 7.42 -6.33
C GLU A 64 -13.63 6.17 -7.20
N ILE A 65 -13.88 6.33 -8.50
CA ILE A 65 -13.87 5.21 -9.46
C ILE A 65 -12.51 4.50 -9.44
N ALA A 66 -11.41 5.26 -9.55
CA ALA A 66 -10.05 4.67 -9.55
C ALA A 66 -9.71 3.98 -8.21
N ARG A 67 -10.05 4.62 -7.08
CA ARG A 67 -9.84 4.06 -5.73
C ARG A 67 -10.63 2.77 -5.53
N ARG A 68 -11.92 2.75 -5.94
CA ARG A 68 -12.77 1.57 -5.83
C ARG A 68 -12.33 0.46 -6.75
N LEU A 69 -11.89 0.79 -7.96
CA LEU A 69 -11.30 -0.17 -8.88
C LEU A 69 -10.07 -0.86 -8.26
N ALA A 70 -9.17 -0.09 -7.64
CA ALA A 70 -7.98 -0.64 -7.00
C ALA A 70 -8.33 -1.56 -5.82
N LYS A 71 -9.26 -1.12 -4.96
CA LYS A 71 -9.75 -1.95 -3.85
C LYS A 71 -10.42 -3.22 -4.34
N LEU A 72 -11.23 -3.13 -5.40
CA LEU A 72 -11.86 -4.29 -6.02
C LEU A 72 -10.83 -5.24 -6.60
N ALA A 73 -9.79 -4.73 -7.26
CA ALA A 73 -8.75 -5.55 -7.87
C ALA A 73 -7.72 -6.10 -6.86
N ASP A 74 -7.83 -5.75 -5.57
CA ASP A 74 -6.79 -5.97 -4.56
C ASP A 74 -5.41 -5.47 -5.05
N ALA A 75 -5.40 -4.30 -5.69
CA ALA A 75 -4.26 -3.73 -6.38
C ALA A 75 -3.59 -2.62 -5.55
N PRO A 76 -2.23 -2.55 -5.54
CA PRO A 76 -1.52 -1.39 -5.02
C PRO A 76 -1.94 -0.12 -5.75
N PHE A 77 -2.20 0.94 -4.99
CA PHE A 77 -2.73 2.19 -5.52
C PHE A 77 -1.99 3.40 -4.96
N ILE A 78 -1.72 4.37 -5.83
CA ILE A 78 -1.22 5.69 -5.44
C ILE A 78 -1.97 6.79 -6.20
N LYS A 79 -2.29 7.88 -5.49
CA LYS A 79 -2.78 9.14 -6.05
C LYS A 79 -1.65 10.16 -6.02
N VAL A 80 -1.37 10.79 -7.16
CA VAL A 80 -0.46 11.93 -7.28
C VAL A 80 -1.13 13.06 -8.04
N GLU A 81 -0.69 14.29 -7.82
CA GLU A 81 -1.14 15.48 -8.56
C GLU A 81 -0.03 15.87 -9.54
N ALA A 82 -0.37 16.09 -10.80
CA ALA A 82 0.62 16.40 -11.85
C ALA A 82 1.37 17.73 -11.58
N THR A 83 0.70 18.68 -10.92
CA THR A 83 1.25 20.00 -10.57
C THR A 83 2.42 19.93 -9.58
N LYS A 84 2.52 18.85 -8.77
CA LYS A 84 3.62 18.64 -7.81
C LYS A 84 5.00 18.58 -8.47
N PHE A 85 5.07 18.30 -9.77
CA PHE A 85 6.31 18.20 -10.52
C PHE A 85 6.66 19.49 -11.28
N THR A 86 5.81 20.53 -11.22
CA THR A 86 6.01 21.79 -11.97
C THR A 86 6.73 22.89 -11.17
N GLU A 87 6.84 22.75 -9.85
CA GLU A 87 7.34 23.80 -8.97
C GLU A 87 8.88 23.76 -8.87
N VAL A 88 9.51 24.90 -9.19
CA VAL A 88 10.97 25.14 -9.21
C VAL A 88 11.63 25.00 -7.81
N GLY A 89 10.86 24.67 -6.77
CA GLY A 89 11.28 24.73 -5.37
C GLY A 89 11.40 23.40 -4.63
N TYR A 90 11.13 22.24 -5.25
CA TYR A 90 11.36 20.96 -4.59
C TYR A 90 12.61 20.29 -5.15
N VAL A 91 13.75 20.58 -4.52
CA VAL A 91 14.98 19.80 -4.67
C VAL A 91 14.63 18.33 -4.35
N GLY A 92 14.49 17.48 -5.38
CA GLY A 92 14.57 16.03 -5.20
C GLY A 92 13.33 15.16 -5.35
N LYS A 93 12.20 15.61 -5.94
CA LYS A 93 11.11 14.68 -6.34
C LYS A 93 11.01 14.52 -7.85
N ASP A 94 12.00 13.79 -8.35
CA ASP A 94 11.95 12.98 -9.55
C ASP A 94 10.61 12.21 -9.65
N VAL A 95 10.00 12.19 -10.85
CA VAL A 95 8.75 11.50 -11.17
C VAL A 95 8.76 10.02 -10.80
N ASP A 96 9.96 9.41 -10.73
CA ASP A 96 10.15 8.05 -10.22
C ASP A 96 9.60 7.84 -8.80
N THR A 97 9.48 8.91 -8.01
CA THR A 97 8.86 8.87 -6.67
C THR A 97 7.44 8.31 -6.71
N ILE A 98 6.71 8.51 -7.82
CA ILE A 98 5.38 7.91 -8.03
C ILE A 98 5.45 6.38 -7.90
N ILE A 99 6.47 5.76 -8.51
CA ILE A 99 6.66 4.31 -8.48
C ILE A 99 7.20 3.86 -7.13
N ARG A 100 8.09 4.63 -6.51
CA ARG A 100 8.61 4.34 -5.15
C ARG A 100 7.45 4.31 -4.13
N ASP A 101 6.55 5.28 -4.17
CA ASP A 101 5.37 5.36 -3.30
C ASP A 101 4.35 4.24 -3.60
N LEU A 102 4.18 3.86 -4.87
CA LEU A 102 3.36 2.70 -5.24
C LEU A 102 3.90 1.40 -4.63
N VAL A 103 5.22 1.20 -4.64
CA VAL A 103 5.86 0.02 -4.06
C VAL A 103 5.74 0.02 -2.54
N GLU A 104 5.86 1.18 -1.88
CA GLU A 104 5.57 1.30 -0.45
C GLU A 104 4.12 0.88 -0.11
N SER A 105 3.17 1.33 -0.92
CA SER A 105 1.76 0.92 -0.83
C SER A 105 1.62 -0.61 -0.98
N ALA A 106 2.32 -1.21 -1.96
CA ALA A 106 2.31 -2.65 -2.19
C ALA A 106 2.90 -3.45 -1.01
N VAL A 107 4.02 -3.00 -0.43
CA VAL A 107 4.66 -3.64 0.74
C VAL A 107 3.73 -3.60 1.95
N LYS A 108 3.08 -2.46 2.21
CA LYS A 108 2.11 -2.33 3.30
C LYS A 108 0.92 -3.27 3.11
N GLN A 109 0.41 -3.37 1.89
CA GLN A 109 -0.69 -4.25 1.54
C GLN A 109 -0.30 -5.73 1.70
N GLU A 110 0.86 -6.14 1.18
CA GLU A 110 1.33 -7.52 1.28
C GLU A 110 1.62 -7.92 2.73
N ARG A 111 2.23 -7.04 3.53
CA ARG A 111 2.38 -7.25 4.97
C ARG A 111 1.04 -7.51 5.66
N THR A 112 0.02 -6.73 5.31
CA THR A 112 -1.34 -6.90 5.86
C THR A 112 -1.92 -8.28 5.49
N HIS A 113 -1.75 -8.72 4.25
CA HIS A 113 -2.19 -10.06 3.82
C HIS A 113 -1.47 -11.18 4.55
N GLN A 114 -0.15 -11.09 4.69
CA GLN A 114 0.61 -12.13 5.38
C GLN A 114 0.27 -12.18 6.87
N MET A 115 0.09 -11.03 7.53
CA MET A 115 -0.39 -10.98 8.92
C MET A 115 -1.75 -11.66 9.08
N GLN A 116 -2.68 -11.42 8.14
CA GLN A 116 -3.99 -12.09 8.15
C GLN A 116 -3.86 -13.60 7.90
N ALA A 117 -2.99 -14.01 6.99
CA ALA A 117 -2.75 -15.43 6.70
C ALA A 117 -2.14 -16.19 7.89
N GLN A 118 -1.28 -15.53 8.67
CA GLN A 118 -0.65 -16.11 9.86
C GLN A 118 -1.48 -15.91 11.14
N ARG A 119 -2.64 -15.25 11.08
CA ARG A 119 -3.44 -14.86 12.25
C ARG A 119 -3.79 -16.04 13.15
N ALA A 120 -4.21 -17.16 12.60
CA ALA A 120 -4.57 -18.34 13.40
C ALA A 120 -3.37 -18.88 14.20
N ARG A 121 -2.18 -18.93 13.57
CA ARG A 121 -0.95 -19.35 14.26
C ARG A 121 -0.49 -18.34 15.31
N ALA A 122 -0.66 -17.06 15.03
CA ALA A 122 -0.39 -15.98 15.97
C ALA A 122 -1.34 -16.03 17.19
N GLU A 123 -2.62 -16.36 16.96
CA GLU A 123 -3.62 -16.58 18.00
C GLU A 123 -3.23 -17.75 18.91
N ASP A 124 -2.89 -18.91 18.34
CA ASP A 124 -2.43 -20.07 19.14
C ASP A 124 -1.16 -19.74 19.95
N ALA A 125 -0.17 -19.06 19.35
CA ALA A 125 1.06 -18.67 20.05
C ALA A 125 0.80 -17.63 21.16
N ALA A 126 -0.09 -16.66 20.91
CA ALA A 126 -0.50 -15.68 21.91
C ALA A 126 -1.24 -16.32 23.08
N GLU A 127 -2.14 -17.27 22.80
CA GLU A 127 -2.82 -18.07 23.84
C GLU A 127 -1.80 -18.82 24.70
N ASP A 128 -0.80 -19.46 24.10
CA ASP A 128 0.23 -20.18 24.85
C ASP A 128 1.04 -19.26 25.76
N ARG A 129 1.38 -18.04 25.34
CA ARG A 129 2.04 -17.04 26.21
C ARG A 129 1.17 -16.61 27.38
N ILE A 130 -0.14 -16.45 27.19
CA ILE A 130 -1.07 -16.15 28.28
C ILE A 130 -1.16 -17.34 29.25
N LEU A 131 -1.22 -18.56 28.72
CA LEU A 131 -1.29 -19.78 29.52
C LEU A 131 -0.03 -19.99 30.36
N ASP A 132 1.15 -19.59 29.87
CA ASP A 132 2.40 -19.66 30.64
C ASP A 132 2.38 -18.76 31.90
N VAL A 133 1.63 -17.66 31.86
CA VAL A 133 1.43 -16.79 33.03
C VAL A 133 0.36 -17.36 33.97
N LEU A 134 -0.73 -17.90 33.41
CA LEU A 134 -1.85 -18.42 34.20
C LEU A 134 -1.58 -19.79 34.85
N VAL A 135 -0.81 -20.64 34.17
CA VAL A 135 -0.44 -21.99 34.59
C VAL A 135 1.07 -22.17 34.33
N PRO A 136 1.93 -21.65 35.21
CA PRO A 136 3.37 -21.69 35.01
C PRO A 136 3.88 -23.13 34.86
N PRO A 137 4.78 -23.42 33.91
CA PRO A 137 5.38 -24.73 33.79
C PRO A 137 6.20 -25.07 35.04
N PRO A 138 6.31 -26.36 35.42
CA PRO A 138 7.14 -26.77 36.56
C PRO A 138 8.59 -26.33 36.33
N ARG A 139 9.16 -25.64 37.33
CA ARG A 139 10.59 -25.26 37.32
C ARG A 139 11.43 -26.52 37.55
N THR A 140 12.34 -26.81 36.63
CA THR A 140 13.39 -27.84 36.79
C THR A 140 14.71 -27.19 37.18
N GLU A 141 15.65 -27.95 37.77
CA GLU A 141 16.94 -27.42 38.22
C GLU A 141 17.82 -26.83 37.10
N LEU A 142 17.56 -27.18 35.82
CA LEU A 142 18.22 -26.60 34.63
C LEU A 142 17.44 -25.42 33.99
N GLY A 143 16.38 -24.92 34.64
CA GLY A 143 15.51 -23.85 34.12
C GLY A 143 14.06 -24.30 33.92
N SER A 144 13.28 -23.52 33.18
CA SER A 144 11.89 -23.84 32.83
C SER A 144 11.84 -25.08 31.92
N ALA A 145 11.21 -26.17 32.37
CA ALA A 145 10.93 -27.30 31.47
C ALA A 145 9.93 -26.87 30.39
N PRO A 146 9.98 -27.46 29.17
CA PRO A 146 8.94 -27.21 28.17
C PRO A 146 7.57 -27.52 28.78
N ALA A 147 6.61 -26.60 28.61
CA ALA A 147 5.28 -26.74 29.17
C ALA A 147 4.61 -27.99 28.61
N ALA A 148 4.53 -29.05 29.42
CA ALA A 148 3.74 -30.22 29.08
C ALA A 148 2.26 -29.82 29.03
N ASP A 149 1.53 -30.29 28.01
CA ASP A 149 0.10 -30.01 27.83
C ASP A 149 -0.72 -30.79 28.87
N ASN A 150 -0.64 -30.33 30.12
CA ASN A 150 -1.31 -30.93 31.26
C ASN A 150 -2.82 -30.62 31.21
N THR A 151 -3.64 -31.46 31.86
CA THR A 151 -5.10 -31.28 31.95
C THR A 151 -5.50 -29.89 32.43
N ALA A 152 -4.75 -29.30 33.38
CA ALA A 152 -4.96 -27.92 33.84
C ALA A 152 -4.81 -26.88 32.71
N ARG A 153 -3.81 -27.02 31.84
CA ARG A 153 -3.56 -26.11 30.71
C ARG A 153 -4.67 -26.22 29.67
N GLN A 154 -5.14 -27.43 29.38
CA GLN A 154 -6.25 -27.65 28.44
C GLN A 154 -7.57 -27.04 28.93
N VAL A 155 -7.89 -27.20 30.23
CA VAL A 155 -9.07 -26.56 30.84
C VAL A 155 -8.96 -25.04 30.78
N MET A 156 -7.78 -24.49 31.07
CA MET A 156 -7.56 -23.04 31.05
C MET A 156 -7.60 -22.47 29.63
N ARG A 157 -7.07 -23.20 28.64
CA ARG A 157 -7.17 -22.85 27.21
C ARG A 157 -8.63 -22.78 26.75
N LYS A 158 -9.44 -23.77 27.14
CA LYS A 158 -10.88 -23.75 26.85
C LYS A 158 -11.56 -22.52 27.47
N ARG A 159 -11.28 -22.22 28.74
CA ARG A 159 -11.81 -21.02 29.44
C ARG A 159 -11.37 -19.70 28.81
N LEU A 160 -10.15 -19.64 28.28
CA LEU A 160 -9.61 -18.47 27.57
C LEU A 160 -10.35 -18.25 26.24
N ARG A 161 -10.58 -19.31 25.47
CA ARG A 161 -11.34 -19.26 24.21
C ARG A 161 -12.81 -18.93 24.41
N GLU A 162 -13.39 -19.34 25.53
CA GLU A 162 -14.76 -19.01 25.93
C GLU A 162 -14.92 -17.56 26.45
N GLY A 163 -13.82 -16.79 26.58
CA GLY A 163 -13.85 -15.40 27.06
C GLY A 163 -14.05 -15.26 28.57
N SER A 164 -14.14 -16.37 29.32
CA SER A 164 -14.43 -16.35 30.76
C SER A 164 -13.32 -15.74 31.63
N LEU A 165 -12.16 -15.44 31.04
CA LEU A 165 -10.98 -14.90 31.72
C LEU A 165 -10.64 -13.48 31.26
N ASP A 166 -11.42 -12.90 30.34
CA ASP A 166 -11.08 -11.64 29.66
C ASP A 166 -10.84 -10.47 30.63
N ASP A 167 -11.65 -10.37 31.70
CA ASP A 167 -11.55 -9.32 32.72
C ASP A 167 -10.44 -9.53 33.76
N LYS A 168 -9.77 -10.69 33.76
CA LYS A 168 -8.71 -10.95 34.75
C LYS A 168 -7.47 -10.14 34.41
N GLU A 169 -6.86 -9.57 35.45
CA GLU A 169 -5.56 -8.92 35.31
C GLU A 169 -4.43 -9.94 35.38
N ILE A 170 -3.53 -9.88 34.41
CA ILE A 170 -2.30 -10.66 34.36
C ILE A 170 -1.10 -9.73 34.23
N GLU A 171 0.04 -10.18 34.72
CA GLU A 171 1.31 -9.52 34.51
C GLU A 171 2.07 -10.24 33.41
N ILE A 172 2.29 -9.57 32.27
CA ILE A 172 2.90 -10.16 31.09
C ILE A 172 3.92 -9.21 30.46
N GLU A 173 4.99 -9.79 29.94
CA GLU A 173 6.00 -9.07 29.16
C GLU A 173 5.45 -8.70 27.79
N LEU A 174 5.32 -7.40 27.53
CA LEU A 174 4.88 -6.87 26.24
C LEU A 174 5.96 -5.95 25.67
N ASN A 175 6.06 -5.90 24.34
CA ASN A 175 6.91 -4.94 23.67
C ASN A 175 6.33 -3.54 23.87
N ASP A 176 7.15 -2.63 24.40
CA ASP A 176 6.71 -1.28 24.66
C ASP A 176 6.81 -0.45 23.37
N ALA A 177 5.74 -0.38 22.59
CA ALA A 177 5.66 0.50 21.41
C ALA A 177 5.64 2.00 21.78
N LYS A 178 5.59 2.33 23.09
CA LYS A 178 5.63 3.69 23.63
C LYS A 178 6.97 3.97 24.32
N THR A 179 8.10 3.82 23.62
CA THR A 179 9.26 4.62 24.01
C THR A 179 8.91 6.08 23.69
N PRO A 180 8.90 7.00 24.68
CA PRO A 180 8.72 8.42 24.40
C PRO A 180 9.77 8.82 23.38
N ALA A 181 9.36 9.47 22.29
CA ALA A 181 10.31 10.11 21.41
C ALA A 181 11.11 11.10 22.28
N VAL A 182 12.37 10.82 22.52
CA VAL A 182 13.27 11.78 23.14
C VAL A 182 13.33 12.95 22.16
N GLU A 183 12.64 14.04 22.47
CA GLU A 183 12.77 15.30 21.74
C GLU A 183 14.16 15.86 22.03
N ILE A 184 15.14 15.37 21.26
CA ILE A 184 16.45 15.99 21.17
C ILE A 184 16.22 17.33 20.47
N MET A 185 16.24 18.44 21.22
CA MET A 185 16.38 19.78 20.64
C MET A 185 17.76 19.86 19.98
N SER A 186 17.82 19.65 18.66
CA SER A 186 19.02 19.83 17.85
C SER A 186 19.14 21.30 17.41
N PRO A 187 20.34 21.92 17.49
CA PRO A 187 20.60 23.23 16.89
C PRO A 187 20.30 23.25 15.38
N ALA A 188 19.87 24.40 14.86
CA ALA A 188 19.55 24.57 13.45
C ALA A 188 20.75 24.18 12.55
N GLY A 189 20.50 23.34 11.53
CA GLY A 189 21.53 22.82 10.62
C GLY A 189 21.97 21.36 10.88
N MET A 190 21.38 20.66 11.86
CA MET A 190 21.65 19.23 12.15
C MET A 190 20.39 18.34 12.14
N GLU A 191 19.32 18.75 11.44
CA GLU A 191 18.04 18.03 11.40
C GLU A 191 18.17 16.62 10.78
N ASP A 192 18.90 16.48 9.67
CA ASP A 192 19.11 15.18 9.01
C ASP A 192 19.88 14.18 9.90
N MET A 193 20.86 14.67 10.67
CA MET A 193 21.63 13.85 11.61
C MET A 193 20.78 13.44 12.81
N ALA A 194 19.88 14.31 13.27
CA ALA A 194 18.93 14.01 14.33
C ALA A 194 17.90 12.94 13.91
N GLU A 195 17.42 12.98 12.66
CA GLU A 195 16.55 11.92 12.11
C GLU A 195 17.28 10.57 12.01
N GLN A 196 18.54 10.56 11.55
CA GLN A 196 19.34 9.34 11.48
C GLN A 196 19.63 8.75 12.87
N LEU A 197 19.94 9.59 13.87
CA LEU A 197 20.13 9.17 15.26
C LEU A 197 18.83 8.67 15.91
N ARG A 198 17.68 9.28 15.63
CA ARG A 198 16.37 8.77 16.04
C ARG A 198 16.09 7.39 15.45
N GLY A 199 16.41 7.18 14.17
CA GLY A 199 16.33 5.88 13.51
C GLY A 199 17.13 4.82 14.26
N MET A 200 18.41 5.11 14.56
CA MET A 200 19.28 4.19 15.30
C MET A 200 18.83 3.94 16.75
N PHE A 201 18.39 4.97 17.49
CA PHE A 201 17.91 4.83 18.87
C PHE A 201 16.60 4.04 18.96
N SER A 202 15.70 4.21 18.00
CA SER A 202 14.46 3.42 17.93
C SER A 202 14.76 1.94 17.73
N GLN A 203 15.82 1.61 16.99
CA GLN A 203 16.23 0.24 16.70
C GLN A 203 16.93 -0.44 17.89
N ILE A 204 17.60 0.33 18.76
CA ILE A 204 18.22 -0.15 20.01
C ILE A 204 17.18 -0.26 21.15
N GLY A 205 16.21 0.67 21.22
CA GLY A 205 15.18 0.69 22.26
C GLY A 205 14.04 -0.32 22.07
N GLN A 206 13.86 -0.87 20.86
CA GLN A 206 12.80 -1.83 20.55
C GLN A 206 12.95 -3.22 21.19
N GLN A 207 14.05 -3.50 21.89
CA GLN A 207 14.31 -4.83 22.48
C GLN A 207 14.01 -4.94 23.98
N ALA A 208 13.64 -3.85 24.67
CA ALA A 208 13.32 -3.93 26.10
C ALA A 208 11.84 -4.33 26.31
N ARG A 209 11.57 -5.63 26.46
CA ARG A 209 10.29 -6.12 26.98
C ARG A 209 10.10 -5.60 28.40
N LYS A 210 8.94 -5.02 28.69
CA LYS A 210 8.58 -4.58 30.04
C LYS A 210 7.40 -5.40 30.54
N SER A 211 7.54 -5.89 31.77
CA SER A 211 6.43 -6.49 32.51
C SER A 211 5.37 -5.44 32.77
N ARG A 212 4.13 -5.71 32.36
CA ARG A 212 2.97 -4.83 32.57
C ARG A 212 1.79 -5.62 33.06
N LYS A 213 1.05 -5.01 34.00
CA LYS A 213 -0.23 -5.51 34.46
C LYS A 213 -1.33 -5.02 33.52
N VAL A 214 -1.98 -5.94 32.83
CA VAL A 214 -3.02 -5.69 31.82
C VAL A 214 -4.13 -6.74 31.94
N THR A 215 -5.30 -6.48 31.34
CA THR A 215 -6.35 -7.49 31.25
C THR A 215 -5.95 -8.59 30.27
N VAL A 216 -6.51 -9.80 30.43
CA VAL A 216 -6.31 -10.90 29.49
C VAL A 216 -6.80 -10.52 28.08
N ALA A 217 -7.90 -9.76 27.97
CA ALA A 217 -8.41 -9.30 26.68
C ALA A 217 -7.42 -8.36 25.95
N ASP A 218 -6.85 -7.39 26.67
CA ASP A 218 -5.88 -6.45 26.11
C ASP A 218 -4.56 -7.16 25.77
N ALA A 219 -4.10 -8.04 26.67
CA ALA A 219 -2.92 -8.86 26.44
C ALA A 219 -3.08 -9.72 25.19
N ARG A 220 -4.23 -10.39 25.01
CA ARG A 220 -4.51 -11.24 23.85
C ARG A 220 -4.37 -10.45 22.55
N THR A 221 -4.98 -9.27 22.47
CA THR A 221 -4.92 -8.43 21.27
C THR A 221 -3.48 -8.02 20.94
N GLN A 222 -2.72 -7.54 21.94
CA GLN A 222 -1.34 -7.09 21.74
C GLN A 222 -0.38 -8.24 21.39
N LEU A 223 -0.55 -9.40 22.03
CA LEU A 223 0.26 -10.58 21.77
C LEU A 223 0.01 -11.16 20.38
N ILE A 224 -1.25 -11.19 19.91
CA ILE A 224 -1.57 -11.63 18.55
C ILE A 224 -0.81 -10.77 17.53
N GLU A 225 -0.81 -9.45 17.69
CA GLU A 225 -0.08 -8.55 16.80
C GLU A 225 1.45 -8.77 16.87
N GLU A 226 1.99 -8.98 18.08
CA GLU A 226 3.42 -9.25 18.28
C GLU A 226 3.84 -10.59 17.64
N GLU A 227 3.10 -11.67 17.88
CA GLU A 227 3.40 -12.99 17.32
C GLU A 227 3.17 -13.02 15.80
N ALA A 228 2.12 -12.36 15.30
CA ALA A 228 1.90 -12.24 13.86
C ALA A 228 3.08 -11.55 13.16
N THR A 229 3.65 -10.51 13.79
CA THR A 229 4.80 -9.78 13.24
C THR A 229 6.07 -10.65 13.20
N LYS A 230 6.29 -11.51 14.21
CA LYS A 230 7.44 -12.44 14.24
C LYS A 230 7.37 -13.52 13.17
N LEU A 231 6.14 -13.91 12.79
CA LEU A 231 5.90 -14.94 11.77
C LEU A 231 6.08 -14.43 10.34
N LEU A 232 6.33 -13.13 10.14
CA LEU A 232 6.51 -12.54 8.83
C LEU A 232 7.91 -12.81 8.27
N ASN A 233 7.97 -13.15 6.99
CA ASN A 233 9.21 -13.17 6.23
C ASN A 233 9.32 -11.88 5.40
N GLU A 234 10.17 -10.97 5.83
CA GLU A 234 10.35 -9.67 5.17
C GLU A 234 10.87 -9.80 3.72
N ASP A 235 11.66 -10.82 3.41
CA ASP A 235 12.18 -11.01 2.04
C ASP A 235 11.09 -11.53 1.09
N ASP A 236 10.23 -12.43 1.57
CA ASP A 236 9.06 -12.89 0.82
C ASP A 236 8.04 -11.75 0.60
N ILE A 237 7.79 -10.92 1.63
CA ILE A 237 6.94 -9.72 1.51
C ILE A 237 7.49 -8.79 0.45
N ARG A 238 8.80 -8.51 0.46
CA ARG A 238 9.44 -7.65 -0.53
C ARG A 238 9.28 -8.21 -1.94
N ALA A 239 9.61 -9.49 -2.15
CA ALA A 239 9.52 -10.13 -3.46
C ALA A 239 8.10 -10.07 -4.03
N LYS A 240 7.10 -10.47 -3.24
CA LYS A 240 5.68 -10.45 -3.64
C LYS A 240 5.16 -9.03 -3.84
N ALA A 241 5.59 -8.07 -3.03
CA ALA A 241 5.18 -6.68 -3.17
C ALA A 241 5.69 -6.05 -4.48
N LEU A 242 6.94 -6.32 -4.86
CA LEU A 242 7.49 -5.89 -6.15
C LEU A 242 6.67 -6.49 -7.31
N GLU A 243 6.43 -7.80 -7.29
CA GLU A 243 5.63 -8.47 -8.32
C GLU A 243 4.20 -7.90 -8.39
N ARG A 244 3.56 -7.66 -7.24
CA ARG A 244 2.23 -7.04 -7.18
C ARG A 244 2.24 -5.63 -7.74
N ALA A 245 3.26 -4.82 -7.44
CA ALA A 245 3.38 -3.48 -8.00
C ALA A 245 3.52 -3.51 -9.53
N GLU A 246 4.36 -4.40 -10.08
CA GLU A 246 4.57 -4.54 -11.52
C GLU A 246 3.32 -5.04 -12.26
N GLN A 247 2.69 -6.10 -11.74
CA GLN A 247 1.59 -6.77 -12.46
C GLN A 247 0.23 -6.13 -12.18
N ASN A 248 0.03 -5.63 -10.96
CA ASN A 248 -1.27 -5.19 -10.48
C ASN A 248 -1.31 -3.71 -10.07
N GLY A 249 -0.20 -2.99 -10.08
CA GLY A 249 -0.16 -1.58 -9.69
C GLY A 249 -1.10 -0.69 -10.49
N ILE A 250 -1.68 0.31 -9.82
CA ILE A 250 -2.53 1.35 -10.41
C ILE A 250 -2.01 2.72 -9.94
N VAL A 251 -1.67 3.58 -10.90
CA VAL A 251 -1.25 4.96 -10.64
C VAL A 251 -2.37 5.90 -11.10
N PHE A 252 -2.86 6.75 -10.20
CA PHE A 252 -3.80 7.81 -10.52
C PHE A 252 -3.10 9.17 -10.55
N ILE A 253 -3.04 9.79 -11.73
CA ILE A 253 -2.46 11.12 -11.96
C ILE A 253 -3.60 12.12 -12.06
N ASP A 254 -3.80 12.91 -11.01
CA ASP A 254 -4.81 13.96 -10.97
C ASP A 254 -4.30 15.26 -11.58
N GLU A 255 -5.22 16.09 -12.06
CA GLU A 255 -4.95 17.42 -12.63
C GLU A 255 -3.94 17.43 -13.79
N ILE A 256 -3.94 16.39 -14.65
CA ILE A 256 -3.04 16.32 -15.81
C ILE A 256 -3.30 17.45 -16.82
N ASP A 257 -4.49 18.04 -16.82
CA ASP A 257 -4.87 19.16 -17.67
C ASP A 257 -4.09 20.45 -17.32
N LYS A 258 -3.57 20.56 -16.09
CA LYS A 258 -2.75 21.70 -15.65
C LYS A 258 -1.38 21.72 -16.31
N VAL A 259 -0.79 20.53 -16.55
CA VAL A 259 0.48 20.40 -17.27
C VAL A 259 0.32 20.39 -18.80
N ALA A 260 -0.91 20.29 -19.30
CA ALA A 260 -1.24 20.41 -20.72
C ALA A 260 -1.42 21.86 -21.20
N SER A 261 -1.66 22.80 -20.28
CA SER A 261 -1.99 24.19 -20.65
C SER A 261 -0.79 24.97 -21.19
N ARG A 262 -0.94 25.52 -22.41
CA ARG A 262 0.00 26.49 -23.00
C ARG A 262 -0.10 27.79 -22.21
N ALA A 263 0.99 28.23 -21.59
CA ALA A 263 1.06 29.57 -21.03
C ALA A 263 1.46 30.55 -22.14
N GLU A 264 0.85 31.74 -22.19
CA GLU A 264 1.20 32.82 -23.13
C GLU A 264 2.56 33.50 -22.77
N GLY A 265 3.54 32.75 -22.26
CA GLY A 265 4.84 33.28 -21.87
C GLY A 265 5.93 32.21 -21.85
N ASN A 266 7.04 32.48 -22.56
CA ASN A 266 8.12 31.54 -22.89
C ASN A 266 8.81 30.83 -21.71
N GLY A 267 8.62 31.27 -20.45
CA GLY A 267 9.33 30.71 -19.28
C GLY A 267 8.61 29.56 -18.57
N ALA A 268 7.28 29.64 -18.42
CA ALA A 268 6.50 28.64 -17.67
C ALA A 268 6.11 27.41 -18.52
N GLU A 269 6.13 27.55 -19.85
CA GLU A 269 5.75 26.49 -20.79
C GLU A 269 6.76 25.34 -20.81
N VAL A 270 8.06 25.64 -20.67
CA VAL A 270 9.15 24.63 -20.66
C VAL A 270 9.03 23.70 -19.46
N SER A 271 8.64 24.21 -18.28
CA SER A 271 8.49 23.40 -17.05
C SER A 271 7.31 22.42 -17.17
N ARG A 272 6.15 22.86 -17.67
CA ARG A 272 4.95 22.02 -17.78
C ARG A 272 5.09 20.90 -18.81
N GLN A 273 5.70 21.19 -19.97
CA GLN A 273 6.02 20.16 -20.95
C GLN A 273 7.12 19.22 -20.44
N GLY A 274 8.07 19.72 -19.63
CA GLY A 274 9.06 18.91 -18.92
C GLY A 274 8.41 17.79 -18.12
N VAL A 275 7.40 18.11 -17.29
CA VAL A 275 6.67 17.11 -16.51
C VAL A 275 6.04 16.03 -17.38
N GLN A 276 5.44 16.38 -18.52
CA GLN A 276 4.87 15.38 -19.44
C GLN A 276 5.94 14.45 -20.02
N ARG A 277 7.12 14.99 -20.35
CA ARG A 277 8.26 14.22 -20.85
C ARG A 277 8.87 13.32 -19.78
N ASP A 278 8.92 13.79 -18.55
CA ASP A 278 9.43 13.01 -17.42
C ASP A 278 8.46 11.87 -17.06
N LEU A 279 7.15 12.11 -17.12
CA LEU A 279 6.13 11.06 -16.92
C LEU A 279 6.14 10.00 -18.03
N LEU A 280 6.59 10.35 -19.24
CA LEU A 280 6.49 9.48 -20.41
C LEU A 280 7.22 8.13 -20.19
N PRO A 281 8.51 8.05 -19.80
CA PRO A 281 9.19 6.80 -19.48
C PRO A 281 8.41 5.87 -18.53
N LEU A 282 7.73 6.42 -17.52
CA LEU A 282 6.94 5.62 -16.58
C LEU A 282 5.76 4.95 -17.27
N VAL A 283 5.08 5.66 -18.17
CA VAL A 283 3.90 5.17 -18.90
C VAL A 283 4.30 4.25 -20.07
N GLU A 284 5.47 4.47 -20.68
CA GLU A 284 5.98 3.62 -21.77
C GLU A 284 6.55 2.28 -21.30
N GLY A 285 7.09 2.26 -20.08
CA GLY A 285 7.81 1.12 -19.53
C GLY A 285 9.26 1.49 -19.27
N THR A 286 9.62 1.62 -18.00
CA THR A 286 10.99 1.82 -17.54
C THR A 286 11.24 1.01 -16.28
N THR A 287 12.52 0.92 -15.89
CA THR A 287 12.90 0.29 -14.62
C THR A 287 13.26 1.35 -13.60
N VAL A 288 12.50 1.44 -12.51
CA VAL A 288 12.74 2.38 -11.42
C VAL A 288 13.42 1.67 -10.26
N LYS A 289 14.47 2.29 -9.71
CA LYS A 289 15.13 1.81 -8.50
C LYS A 289 14.37 2.27 -7.25
N THR A 290 14.04 1.32 -6.39
CA THR A 290 13.41 1.56 -5.08
C THR A 290 14.28 0.99 -3.95
N LYS A 291 13.96 1.33 -2.70
CA LYS A 291 14.64 0.74 -1.52
C LYS A 291 14.37 -0.76 -1.33
N TYR A 292 13.36 -1.30 -2.03
CA TYR A 292 12.99 -2.71 -1.96
C TYR A 292 13.54 -3.54 -3.12
N GLY A 293 14.01 -2.89 -4.18
CA GLY A 293 14.46 -3.53 -5.41
C GLY A 293 14.17 -2.70 -6.65
N MET A 294 14.46 -3.27 -7.82
CA MET A 294 14.11 -2.68 -9.11
C MET A 294 12.67 -3.05 -9.46
N VAL A 295 11.92 -2.11 -10.06
CA VAL A 295 10.53 -2.32 -10.48
C VAL A 295 10.33 -1.86 -11.91
N LYS A 296 9.74 -2.73 -12.73
CA LYS A 296 9.35 -2.45 -14.11
C LYS A 296 7.95 -1.86 -14.21
N THR A 297 7.78 -0.79 -14.97
CA THR A 297 6.50 -0.08 -15.07
C THR A 297 5.60 -0.53 -16.24
N ASP A 298 6.08 -1.46 -17.08
CA ASP A 298 5.47 -1.91 -18.34
C ASP A 298 4.00 -2.34 -18.23
N HIS A 299 3.60 -2.83 -17.05
CA HIS A 299 2.27 -3.41 -16.82
C HIS A 299 1.46 -2.70 -15.72
N ILE A 300 1.97 -1.56 -15.24
CA ILE A 300 1.24 -0.66 -14.34
C ILE A 300 0.13 0.03 -15.12
N LEU A 301 -1.08 0.07 -14.55
CA LEU A 301 -2.20 0.79 -15.15
C LEU A 301 -2.14 2.25 -14.73
N PHE A 302 -2.04 3.15 -15.70
CA PHE A 302 -2.14 4.59 -15.46
C PHE A 302 -3.57 5.08 -15.74
N ILE A 303 -4.10 5.86 -14.79
CA ILE A 303 -5.37 6.57 -14.92
C ILE A 303 -5.07 8.05 -14.70
N ALA A 304 -5.17 8.84 -15.76
CA ALA A 304 -5.03 10.29 -15.69
C ALA A 304 -6.41 10.96 -15.60
N SER A 305 -6.47 12.09 -14.91
CA SER A 305 -7.70 12.84 -14.63
C SER A 305 -7.46 14.32 -14.87
N GLY A 306 -8.44 15.00 -15.47
CA GLY A 306 -8.40 16.46 -15.64
C GLY A 306 -9.79 17.05 -15.87
N ALA A 307 -9.94 18.34 -15.55
CA ALA A 307 -11.16 19.08 -15.85
C ALA A 307 -11.21 19.54 -17.32
N PHE A 308 -10.05 19.87 -17.88
CA PHE A 308 -9.92 20.32 -19.28
C PHE A 308 -10.81 21.53 -19.61
N HIS A 309 -10.95 22.46 -18.65
CA HIS A 309 -11.68 23.72 -18.87
C HIS A 309 -10.85 24.75 -19.66
N LEU A 310 -9.53 24.76 -19.45
CA LEU A 310 -8.58 25.74 -20.03
C LEU A 310 -7.62 25.10 -21.03
N SER A 311 -7.69 23.79 -21.21
CA SER A 311 -6.87 23.00 -22.12
C SER A 311 -7.72 21.86 -22.66
N LYS A 312 -7.31 21.28 -23.78
CA LYS A 312 -7.93 20.10 -24.38
C LYS A 312 -6.99 18.90 -24.22
N PRO A 313 -7.50 17.66 -24.25
CA PRO A 313 -6.65 16.47 -24.31
C PRO A 313 -5.65 16.48 -25.48
N SER A 314 -5.97 17.19 -26.57
CA SER A 314 -5.08 17.39 -27.71
C SER A 314 -3.87 18.27 -27.42
N ASP A 315 -3.86 19.01 -26.31
CA ASP A 315 -2.77 19.90 -25.91
C ASP A 315 -1.66 19.16 -25.13
N LEU A 316 -1.90 17.91 -24.75
CA LEU A 316 -0.85 17.01 -24.27
C LEU A 316 0.14 16.69 -25.39
N ILE A 317 1.38 16.35 -25.04
CA ILE A 317 2.37 15.94 -26.04
C ILE A 317 1.88 14.70 -26.82
N PRO A 318 2.12 14.61 -28.14
CA PRO A 318 1.60 13.52 -28.97
C PRO A 318 1.93 12.11 -28.45
N GLU A 319 3.14 11.93 -27.91
CA GLU A 319 3.63 10.68 -27.34
C GLU A 319 2.75 10.22 -26.18
N LEU A 320 2.45 11.14 -25.25
CA LEU A 320 1.63 10.86 -24.08
C LEU A 320 0.17 10.60 -24.48
N GLN A 321 -0.36 11.31 -25.48
CA GLN A 321 -1.69 11.04 -26.01
C GLN A 321 -1.83 9.61 -26.54
N GLY A 322 -0.80 9.10 -27.24
CA GLY A 322 -0.76 7.73 -27.75
C GLY A 322 -0.77 6.67 -26.64
N ARG A 323 -0.30 7.04 -25.44
CA ARG A 323 -0.27 6.15 -24.27
C ARG A 323 -1.55 6.15 -23.44
N PHE A 324 -2.50 7.06 -23.68
CA PHE A 324 -3.83 7.08 -23.06
C PHE A 324 -4.95 6.82 -24.10
N PRO A 325 -5.07 5.57 -24.61
CA PRO A 325 -6.00 5.23 -25.68
C PRO A 325 -7.47 5.24 -25.26
N ILE A 326 -7.77 5.01 -23.97
CA ILE A 326 -9.14 5.04 -23.47
C ILE A 326 -9.42 6.46 -22.95
N ARG A 327 -10.36 7.16 -23.59
CA ARG A 327 -10.81 8.49 -23.16
C ARG A 327 -12.27 8.40 -22.73
N VAL A 328 -12.58 8.95 -21.57
CA VAL A 328 -13.93 8.89 -21.02
C VAL A 328 -14.31 10.20 -20.35
N GLU A 329 -15.51 10.67 -20.65
CA GLU A 329 -16.09 11.87 -20.07
C GLU A 329 -16.99 11.50 -18.88
N LEU A 330 -16.93 12.31 -17.83
CA LEU A 330 -17.72 12.20 -16.61
C LEU A 330 -18.50 13.49 -16.42
N SER A 331 -19.79 13.35 -16.09
CA SER A 331 -20.75 14.45 -15.95
C SER A 331 -21.56 14.30 -14.67
#